data_AF-A0A9W6Z185-F1
#
_entry.id   AF-A0A9W6Z185-F1
#
_cell.length_a   1.000
_cell.length_b   1.000
_cell.length_c   1.000
_cell.angle_alpha   90.00
_cell.angle_beta   90.00
_cell.angle_gamma   90.00
#
_symmetry.space_group_name_H-M   'P 1'
#
loop_
_entity.id
_entity.type
_entity.pdbx_description
1 polymer ?
#
loop_
_entity_poly.entity_id
_entity_poly.type
_entity_poly.pdbx_seq_one_letter_code
_entity_poly.pdbx_strand_id
1 'polypeptide(L)'
;MSSRTALTLGMIGGLAAVTGQEITTDYPTLPTKWEAETIEPGAPASGKGIEAYSFVDVPSYDTPSALWSNYTGCQRLIYIPNNYDQKRYLLGCDVVDCCYEEQDGNQIEFQIPNVHYADPSKTVDVYYQKANVTNWSEVVEADEWSWSFGINDNPLLTQDMRAYTLPCDKGSKGCPTGVKLVQWQSRAAVSDWFAVEFKNFKGFDDDSDESDKFLTQFQIPDICQKNNLLKCDDR
;
A
#
# COMPACT_ATOMS: atom_id res chain seq x y z
N MET A 1 -12.35 51.73 51.85
CA MET A 1 -11.77 50.39 52.11
C MET A 1 -12.14 49.48 50.96
N SER A 2 -11.13 48.88 50.35
CA SER A 2 -11.14 47.67 49.51
C SER A 2 -11.94 47.68 48.20
N SER A 3 -11.48 47.15 47.07
CA SER A 3 -10.16 46.92 46.47
C SER A 3 -10.50 46.48 45.05
N ARG A 4 -9.86 47.05 44.03
CA ARG A 4 -9.97 46.57 42.64
C ARG A 4 -8.96 45.44 42.49
N THR A 5 -9.40 44.27 42.02
CA THR A 5 -8.49 43.21 41.56
C THR A 5 -8.87 42.85 40.14
N ALA A 6 -8.04 43.29 39.20
CA ALA A 6 -8.08 42.88 37.80
C ALA A 6 -7.43 41.50 37.67
N LEU A 7 -8.12 40.56 37.03
CA LEU A 7 -7.57 39.27 36.62
C LEU A 7 -6.92 39.45 35.24
N THR A 8 -5.61 39.35 35.16
CA THR A 8 -4.87 39.28 33.90
C THR A 8 -4.79 37.82 33.47
N LEU A 9 -5.51 37.46 32.41
CA LEU A 9 -5.43 36.13 31.78
C LEU A 9 -4.25 36.15 30.79
N GLY A 10 -3.16 35.46 31.13
CA GLY A 10 -2.05 35.24 30.21
C GLY A 10 -2.37 34.09 29.26
N MET A 11 -2.63 34.39 27.98
CA MET A 11 -2.54 33.39 26.92
C MET A 11 -1.07 33.20 26.55
N ILE A 12 -0.49 32.09 26.98
CA ILE A 12 0.76 31.59 26.41
C ILE A 12 0.36 30.81 25.15
N GLY A 13 0.40 31.48 24.00
CA GLY A 13 0.30 30.83 22.70
C GLY A 13 1.61 30.10 22.43
N GLY A 14 1.61 28.77 22.61
CA GLY A 14 2.69 27.92 22.14
C GLY A 14 2.67 27.86 20.62
N LEU A 15 3.64 28.52 19.98
CA LEU A 15 4.04 28.24 18.61
C LEU A 15 4.58 26.80 18.58
N ALA A 16 3.77 25.85 18.13
CA ALA A 16 4.29 24.55 17.72
C ALA A 16 5.20 24.80 16.50
N ALA A 17 6.50 24.58 16.68
CA ALA A 17 7.43 24.55 15.57
C ALA A 17 7.00 23.41 14.64
N VAL A 18 6.54 23.75 13.45
CA VAL A 18 6.43 22.80 12.34
C VAL A 18 7.87 22.45 12.00
N THR A 19 8.38 21.32 12.50
CA THR A 19 9.62 20.74 12.00
C THR A 19 9.38 20.41 10.54
N GLY A 20 10.07 21.12 9.64
CA GLY A 20 9.92 20.93 8.20
C GLY A 20 10.35 19.52 7.81
N GLN A 21 9.61 18.89 6.91
CA GLN A 21 10.02 17.63 6.29
C GLN A 21 11.31 17.84 5.50
N GLU A 22 12.23 16.88 5.56
CA GLU A 22 13.50 16.94 4.84
C GLU A 22 13.40 16.14 3.54
N ILE A 23 13.83 16.72 2.42
CA ILE A 23 14.01 15.96 1.18
C ILE A 23 15.20 15.02 1.37
N THR A 24 15.02 13.75 1.07
CA THR A 24 16.05 12.71 1.18
C THR A 24 16.17 11.90 -0.11
N THR A 25 17.40 11.48 -0.40
CA THR A 25 17.70 10.49 -1.45
C THR A 25 18.06 9.13 -0.85
N ASP A 26 18.09 9.03 0.48
CA ASP A 26 18.31 7.79 1.23
C ASP A 26 16.98 7.35 1.82
N TYR A 27 16.30 6.46 1.10
CA TYR A 27 15.03 5.87 1.48
C TYR A 27 15.09 4.35 1.27
N PRO A 28 14.36 3.56 2.08
CA PRO A 28 14.38 2.11 1.97
C PRO A 28 13.60 1.64 0.74
N THR A 29 13.96 0.46 0.24
CA THR A 29 13.10 -0.32 -0.66
C THR A 29 12.26 -1.30 0.15
N LEU A 30 11.04 -1.53 -0.30
CA LEU A 30 10.18 -2.57 0.27
C LEU A 30 10.42 -3.89 -0.48
N PRO A 31 10.17 -5.05 0.13
CA PRO A 31 10.24 -6.31 -0.59
C PRO A 31 9.18 -6.35 -1.69
N THR A 32 9.53 -6.89 -2.86
CA THR A 32 8.62 -7.15 -3.99
C THR A 32 7.65 -8.30 -3.73
N LYS A 33 7.95 -9.13 -2.72
CA LYS A 33 7.11 -10.23 -2.23
C LYS A 33 6.87 -10.07 -0.74
N TRP A 34 5.62 -10.04 -0.32
CA TRP A 34 5.27 -9.97 1.09
C TRP A 34 3.89 -10.56 1.40
N GLU A 35 3.68 -10.85 2.67
CA GLU A 35 2.38 -11.20 3.24
C GLU A 35 2.14 -10.36 4.50
N ALA A 36 0.90 -9.93 4.71
CA ALA A 36 0.51 -9.15 5.88
C ALA A 36 -0.97 -9.34 6.22
N GLU A 37 -1.32 -9.16 7.49
CA GLU A 37 -2.68 -8.81 7.87
C GLU A 37 -2.95 -7.36 7.47
N THR A 38 -4.07 -7.11 6.80
CA THR A 38 -4.44 -5.76 6.34
C THR A 38 -5.81 -5.32 6.82
N ILE A 39 -5.98 -4.01 6.89
CA ILE A 39 -7.29 -3.34 6.90
C ILE A 39 -7.29 -2.37 5.72
N GLU A 40 -8.05 -2.70 4.67
CA GLU A 40 -8.29 -1.85 3.49
C GLU A 40 -9.67 -1.18 3.62
N PRO A 41 -9.76 0.11 3.96
CA PRO A 41 -11.04 0.80 4.09
C PRO A 41 -11.88 0.65 2.81
N GLY A 42 -13.20 0.48 2.92
CA GLY A 42 -14.07 0.35 1.76
C GLY A 42 -14.06 -1.02 1.05
N ALA A 43 -13.14 -1.94 1.38
CA ALA A 43 -13.23 -3.32 0.92
C ALA A 43 -14.29 -4.11 1.73
N PRO A 44 -14.83 -5.22 1.18
CA PRO A 44 -15.81 -6.06 1.86
C PRO A 44 -15.35 -6.53 3.25
N ALA A 45 -16.29 -6.69 4.19
CA ALA A 45 -16.02 -7.02 5.59
C ALA A 45 -15.03 -6.06 6.30
N SER A 46 -15.10 -4.77 5.96
CA SER A 46 -14.18 -3.72 6.42
C SER A 46 -12.73 -3.93 5.95
N GLY A 47 -12.54 -4.70 4.87
CA GLY A 47 -11.23 -4.98 4.26
C GLY A 47 -10.23 -5.64 5.20
N LYS A 48 -10.71 -6.35 6.21
CA LYS A 48 -9.86 -7.02 7.18
C LYS A 48 -9.57 -8.45 6.74
N GLY A 49 -8.29 -8.78 6.58
CA GLY A 49 -7.88 -10.13 6.19
C GLY A 49 -6.39 -10.27 5.96
N ILE A 50 -6.00 -11.24 5.15
CA ILE A 50 -4.61 -11.46 4.75
C ILE A 50 -4.44 -11.01 3.31
N GLU A 51 -3.44 -10.17 3.06
CA GLU A 51 -2.95 -9.89 1.73
C GLU A 51 -1.60 -10.57 1.50
N ALA A 52 -1.46 -11.15 0.31
CA ALA A 52 -0.21 -11.70 -0.19
C ALA A 52 0.10 -11.06 -1.54
N TYR A 53 1.30 -10.54 -1.69
CA TYR A 53 1.71 -9.70 -2.80
C TYR A 53 2.98 -10.23 -3.47
N SER A 54 2.98 -10.26 -4.79
CA SER A 54 4.15 -10.54 -5.62
C SER A 54 4.16 -9.58 -6.81
N PHE A 55 5.07 -8.63 -6.80
CA PHE A 55 5.22 -7.66 -7.90
C PHE A 55 6.29 -8.08 -8.88
N VAL A 56 5.93 -8.00 -10.16
CA VAL A 56 6.86 -8.11 -11.27
C VAL A 56 6.63 -6.88 -12.16
N ASP A 57 7.67 -6.08 -12.39
CA ASP A 57 7.57 -4.84 -13.19
C ASP A 57 7.14 -5.12 -14.64
N VAL A 58 7.71 -6.18 -15.23
CA VAL A 58 7.35 -6.66 -16.58
C VAL A 58 6.83 -8.10 -16.47
N PRO A 59 5.52 -8.30 -16.24
CA PRO A 59 4.97 -9.62 -16.01
C PRO A 59 5.01 -10.50 -17.26
N SER A 60 5.17 -11.80 -17.04
CA SER A 60 5.08 -12.84 -18.07
C SER A 60 4.25 -14.01 -17.57
N TYR A 61 3.86 -14.93 -18.45
CA TYR A 61 3.09 -16.12 -18.05
C TYR A 61 3.88 -17.00 -17.06
N ASP A 62 5.20 -17.00 -17.15
CA ASP A 62 6.08 -17.75 -16.24
C ASP A 62 6.35 -16.99 -14.94
N THR A 63 6.22 -15.66 -14.95
CA THR A 63 6.50 -14.76 -13.82
C THR A 63 5.40 -13.69 -13.72
N PRO A 64 4.17 -14.06 -13.32
CA PRO A 64 3.07 -13.12 -13.22
C PRO A 64 3.26 -12.17 -12.04
N SER A 65 2.69 -10.96 -12.16
CA SER A 65 2.43 -10.09 -11.01
C SER A 65 1.10 -10.52 -10.39
N ALA A 66 1.01 -10.59 -9.07
CA ALA A 66 -0.21 -10.98 -8.40
C ALA A 66 -0.39 -10.37 -7.01
N LEU A 67 -1.64 -10.16 -6.63
CA LEU A 67 -2.06 -9.76 -5.29
C LEU A 67 -3.31 -10.54 -4.90
N TRP A 68 -3.19 -11.32 -3.83
CA TRP A 68 -4.32 -11.93 -3.14
C TRP A 68 -4.77 -11.01 -2.01
N SER A 69 -6.07 -10.71 -1.95
CA SER A 69 -6.74 -10.14 -0.78
C SER A 69 -7.79 -11.12 -0.28
N ASN A 70 -7.52 -11.78 0.84
CA ASN A 70 -8.39 -12.78 1.44
C ASN A 70 -9.15 -12.17 2.61
N TYR A 71 -10.24 -11.48 2.31
CA TYR A 71 -11.13 -10.87 3.31
C TYR A 71 -12.24 -11.83 3.71
N THR A 72 -12.76 -11.64 4.93
CA THR A 72 -13.82 -12.50 5.44
C THR A 72 -15.07 -12.37 4.55
N GLY A 73 -15.43 -13.45 3.84
CA GLY A 73 -16.60 -13.48 2.97
C GLY A 73 -16.40 -12.89 1.57
N CYS A 74 -15.19 -12.48 1.20
CA CYS A 74 -14.86 -12.07 -0.17
C CYS A 74 -13.36 -12.18 -0.40
N GLN A 75 -12.95 -12.90 -1.43
CA GLN A 75 -11.55 -13.00 -1.82
C GLN A 75 -11.34 -12.37 -3.19
N ARG A 76 -10.22 -11.68 -3.35
CA ARG A 76 -9.83 -11.02 -4.59
C ARG A 76 -8.45 -11.50 -5.00
N LEU A 77 -8.31 -11.99 -6.23
CA LEU A 77 -7.00 -12.21 -6.86
C LEU A 77 -6.86 -11.25 -8.03
N ILE A 78 -5.94 -10.28 -7.90
CA ILE A 78 -5.44 -9.57 -9.07
C ILE A 78 -4.31 -10.43 -9.65
N TYR A 79 -4.45 -10.83 -10.91
CA TYR A 79 -3.48 -11.69 -11.58
C TYR A 79 -3.15 -11.12 -12.95
N ILE A 80 -1.85 -10.88 -13.17
CA ILE A 80 -1.34 -10.14 -14.33
C ILE A 80 -0.20 -10.96 -14.93
N PRO A 81 -0.52 -11.88 -15.86
CA PRO A 81 0.46 -12.70 -16.55
C PRO A 81 1.12 -11.97 -17.73
N ASN A 82 0.60 -10.82 -18.13
CA ASN A 82 1.19 -9.91 -19.12
C ASN A 82 0.39 -8.59 -19.13
N ASN A 83 0.86 -7.60 -19.90
CA ASN A 83 0.24 -6.28 -19.98
C ASN A 83 -1.11 -6.24 -20.75
N TYR A 84 -1.62 -7.36 -21.25
CA TYR A 84 -2.85 -7.42 -22.07
C TYR A 84 -3.94 -8.35 -21.52
N ASP A 85 -3.62 -9.24 -20.56
CA ASP A 85 -4.57 -10.20 -19.97
C ASP A 85 -4.65 -10.05 -18.45
N GLN A 86 -4.97 -8.84 -18.01
CA GLN A 86 -4.96 -8.46 -16.60
C GLN A 86 -6.37 -8.61 -16.05
N LYS A 87 -6.54 -9.45 -15.04
CA LYS A 87 -7.84 -9.77 -14.48
C LYS A 87 -7.82 -9.67 -12.97
N ARG A 88 -8.97 -9.26 -12.43
CA ARG A 88 -9.28 -9.37 -11.02
C ARG A 88 -10.37 -10.40 -10.83
N TYR A 89 -10.04 -11.53 -10.22
CA TYR A 89 -11.01 -12.56 -9.88
C TYR A 89 -11.61 -12.27 -8.52
N LEU A 90 -12.94 -12.27 -8.44
CA LEU A 90 -13.69 -12.12 -7.19
C LEU A 90 -14.34 -13.44 -6.83
N LEU A 91 -14.05 -13.95 -5.63
CA LEU A 91 -14.55 -15.24 -5.13
C LEU A 91 -15.42 -15.02 -3.90
N GLY A 92 -16.66 -15.48 -3.97
CA GLY A 92 -17.65 -15.34 -2.89
C GLY A 92 -18.06 -13.90 -2.58
N CYS A 93 -17.59 -12.91 -3.36
CA CYS A 93 -17.91 -11.49 -3.18
C CYS A 93 -19.29 -11.12 -3.75
N ASP A 94 -19.80 -11.93 -4.66
CA ASP A 94 -21.11 -11.77 -5.29
C ASP A 94 -21.91 -13.10 -5.20
N VAL A 95 -23.09 -13.15 -5.81
CA VAL A 95 -23.99 -14.31 -5.86
C VAL A 95 -23.40 -15.51 -6.61
N VAL A 96 -22.34 -15.29 -7.39
CA VAL A 96 -21.61 -16.34 -8.12
C VAL A 96 -20.34 -16.73 -7.38
N ASP A 97 -19.99 -18.01 -7.45
CA ASP A 97 -18.80 -18.55 -6.77
C ASP A 97 -17.50 -17.87 -7.22
N CYS A 98 -17.40 -17.51 -8.50
CA CYS A 98 -16.34 -16.68 -9.05
C CYS A 98 -16.81 -15.88 -10.27
N CYS A 99 -16.35 -14.63 -10.37
CA CYS A 99 -16.44 -13.79 -11.56
C CYS A 99 -15.13 -13.01 -11.75
N TYR A 100 -14.97 -12.31 -12.88
CA TYR A 100 -13.82 -11.43 -13.09
C TYR A 100 -14.23 -9.98 -13.39
N GLU A 101 -13.37 -9.05 -13.00
CA GLU A 101 -13.34 -7.68 -13.47
C GLU A 101 -12.12 -7.47 -14.37
N GLU A 102 -12.23 -6.55 -15.33
CA GLU A 102 -11.09 -6.08 -16.10
C GLU A 102 -10.20 -5.22 -15.20
N GLN A 103 -8.89 -5.32 -15.38
CA GLN A 103 -7.89 -4.54 -14.66
C GLN A 103 -7.07 -3.77 -15.69
N ASP A 104 -6.93 -2.46 -15.47
CA ASP A 104 -6.05 -1.63 -16.29
C ASP A 104 -4.69 -1.48 -15.58
N GLY A 105 -3.63 -1.95 -16.23
CA GLY A 105 -2.27 -1.84 -15.71
C GLY A 105 -1.99 -2.72 -14.50
N ASN A 106 -0.70 -2.76 -14.13
CA ASN A 106 -0.22 -3.57 -13.01
C ASN A 106 -0.94 -3.19 -11.70
N GLN A 107 -0.99 -4.07 -10.71
CA GLN A 107 -1.43 -3.65 -9.38
C GLN A 107 -0.48 -2.58 -8.81
N ILE A 108 -0.91 -1.91 -7.75
CA ILE A 108 -0.08 -0.91 -7.09
C ILE A 108 1.29 -1.50 -6.72
N GLU A 109 2.34 -0.76 -7.07
CA GLU A 109 3.69 -1.04 -6.63
C GLU A 109 3.89 -0.47 -5.22
N PHE A 110 4.10 -1.35 -4.24
CA PHE A 110 4.44 -0.93 -2.88
C PHE A 110 5.94 -0.67 -2.78
N GLN A 111 6.44 0.36 -3.48
CA GLN A 111 7.83 0.83 -3.42
C GLN A 111 7.90 2.29 -3.03
N ILE A 112 9.01 2.71 -2.44
CA ILE A 112 9.25 4.10 -2.05
C ILE A 112 10.38 4.63 -2.94
N PRO A 113 10.12 5.65 -3.78
CA PRO A 113 8.81 6.03 -4.33
C PRO A 113 8.33 5.01 -5.37
N ASN A 114 7.03 4.95 -5.61
CA ASN A 114 6.43 4.08 -6.65
C ASN A 114 6.24 4.81 -7.99
N VAL A 115 7.30 5.45 -8.49
CA VAL A 115 7.24 6.28 -9.71
C VAL A 115 8.41 5.96 -10.63
N HIS A 116 8.08 5.59 -11.87
CA HIS A 116 9.05 5.29 -12.92
C HIS A 116 8.90 6.26 -14.09
N TYR A 117 9.85 7.17 -14.26
CA TYR A 117 9.87 8.08 -15.41
C TYR A 117 10.58 7.44 -16.60
N ALA A 118 10.01 7.60 -17.80
CA ALA A 118 10.69 7.20 -19.04
C ALA A 118 12.00 7.98 -19.29
N ASP A 119 12.07 9.21 -18.78
CA ASP A 119 13.28 10.00 -18.74
C ASP A 119 14.04 9.72 -17.42
N PRO A 120 15.19 9.04 -17.46
CA PRO A 120 15.93 8.65 -16.27
C PRO A 120 16.54 9.85 -15.52
N SER A 121 16.53 11.05 -16.09
CA SER A 121 16.98 12.27 -15.40
C SER A 121 15.89 12.87 -14.51
N LYS A 122 14.63 12.49 -14.71
CA LYS A 122 13.53 12.91 -13.86
C LYS A 122 13.52 12.10 -12.58
N THR A 123 13.42 12.79 -11.46
CA THR A 123 13.29 12.22 -10.13
C THR A 123 12.07 12.81 -9.45
N VAL A 124 11.62 12.15 -8.39
CA VAL A 124 10.59 12.67 -7.50
C VAL A 124 11.23 12.97 -6.16
N ASP A 125 10.90 14.12 -5.59
CA ASP A 125 11.34 14.46 -4.24
C ASP A 125 10.64 13.53 -3.24
N VAL A 126 11.43 12.84 -2.44
CA VAL A 126 10.95 12.03 -1.32
C VAL A 126 11.24 12.79 -0.04
N TYR A 127 10.21 12.99 0.76
CA TYR A 127 10.25 13.70 2.03
C TYR A 127 10.24 12.71 3.19
N TYR A 128 11.07 12.95 4.18
CA TYR A 128 11.20 12.14 5.39
C TYR A 128 10.82 12.90 6.65
N GLN A 129 10.17 12.21 7.58
CA GLN A 129 10.02 12.62 8.97
C GLN A 129 9.70 11.43 9.88
N LYS A 130 9.92 11.59 11.20
CA LYS A 130 9.27 10.74 12.20
C LYS A 130 7.83 11.20 12.39
N ALA A 131 6.87 10.27 12.40
CA ALA A 131 5.46 10.59 12.56
C ALA A 131 4.75 9.59 13.47
N ASN A 132 3.77 10.07 14.23
CA ASN A 132 2.81 9.22 14.93
C ASN A 132 1.66 8.87 13.99
N VAL A 133 1.48 7.59 13.72
CA VAL A 133 0.41 7.07 12.86
C VAL A 133 -0.50 6.14 13.67
N THR A 134 -1.81 6.19 13.40
CA THR A 134 -2.73 5.20 13.96
C THR A 134 -2.75 3.97 13.06
N ASN A 135 -2.39 2.82 13.60
CA ASN A 135 -2.39 1.53 12.92
C ASN A 135 -3.02 0.49 13.84
N TRP A 136 -4.05 -0.20 13.38
CA TRP A 136 -4.82 -1.19 14.15
C TRP A 136 -5.36 -0.63 15.47
N SER A 137 -5.87 0.60 15.44
CA SER A 137 -6.34 1.36 16.61
C SER A 137 -5.27 1.70 17.66
N GLU A 138 -3.99 1.49 17.35
CA GLU A 138 -2.85 1.85 18.20
C GLU A 138 -2.06 3.00 17.57
N VAL A 139 -1.53 3.91 18.38
CA VAL A 139 -0.62 4.96 17.91
C VAL A 139 0.80 4.43 17.94
N VAL A 140 1.48 4.46 16.79
CA VAL A 140 2.85 4.00 16.61
C VAL A 140 3.69 5.14 16.03
N GLU A 141 4.89 5.36 16.59
CA GLU A 141 5.88 6.25 15.98
C GLU A 141 6.62 5.48 14.88
N ALA A 142 6.54 5.97 13.63
CA ALA A 142 7.11 5.34 12.44
C ALA A 142 7.95 6.33 11.63
N ASP A 143 8.77 5.79 10.73
CA ASP A 143 9.39 6.55 9.65
C ASP A 143 8.36 6.78 8.55
N GLU A 144 8.01 8.05 8.31
CA GLU A 144 7.14 8.46 7.21
C GLU A 144 7.98 8.88 6.01
N TRP A 145 7.67 8.29 4.87
CA TRP A 145 8.20 8.65 3.55
C TRP A 145 7.05 9.16 2.71
N SER A 146 7.17 10.33 2.11
CA SER A 146 6.11 10.90 1.28
C SER A 146 6.64 11.46 -0.02
N TRP A 147 5.86 11.32 -1.08
CA TRP A 147 6.19 11.83 -2.41
C TRP A 147 4.90 12.15 -3.15
N SER A 148 5.01 13.02 -4.13
CA SER A 148 3.90 13.41 -5.00
C SER A 148 4.35 13.36 -6.45
N PHE A 149 3.48 12.90 -7.32
CA PHE A 149 3.69 12.95 -8.77
C PHE A 149 2.43 13.40 -9.46
N GLY A 150 2.54 14.02 -10.62
CA GLY A 150 1.39 14.54 -11.35
C GLY A 150 1.67 14.83 -12.81
N ILE A 151 0.61 15.11 -13.56
CA ILE A 151 0.70 15.44 -14.98
C ILE A 151 0.87 16.94 -15.16
N ASN A 152 1.96 17.36 -15.82
CA ASN A 152 2.22 18.75 -16.25
C ASN A 152 2.12 19.80 -15.13
N ASP A 153 2.63 19.48 -13.94
CA ASP A 153 2.61 20.36 -12.76
C ASP A 153 1.20 20.85 -12.36
N ASN A 154 0.14 20.16 -12.81
CA ASN A 154 -1.23 20.53 -12.48
C ASN A 154 -1.59 20.01 -11.07
N PRO A 155 -1.85 20.90 -10.09
CA PRO A 155 -2.15 20.50 -8.72
C PRO A 155 -3.49 19.74 -8.58
N LEU A 156 -4.33 19.73 -9.62
CA LEU A 156 -5.58 18.97 -9.66
C LEU A 156 -5.39 17.55 -10.21
N LEU A 157 -4.20 17.23 -10.72
CA LEU A 157 -3.85 15.92 -11.30
C LEU A 157 -2.61 15.35 -10.62
N THR A 158 -2.52 15.52 -9.30
CA THR A 158 -1.47 14.91 -8.49
C THR A 158 -1.97 13.65 -7.83
N GLN A 159 -1.05 12.73 -7.58
CA GLN A 159 -1.20 11.60 -6.70
C GLN A 159 -0.21 11.80 -5.56
N ASP A 160 -0.71 11.90 -4.33
CA ASP A 160 0.14 12.01 -3.15
C ASP A 160 0.19 10.65 -2.47
N MET A 161 1.40 10.26 -2.04
CA MET A 161 1.67 8.99 -1.38
C MET A 161 2.36 9.21 -0.04
N ARG A 162 2.05 8.33 0.92
CA ARG A 162 2.84 8.17 2.15
C ARG A 162 3.01 6.69 2.47
N ALA A 163 4.23 6.31 2.83
CA ALA A 163 4.53 5.01 3.40
C ALA A 163 5.06 5.20 4.82
N TYR A 164 4.53 4.41 5.75
CA TYR A 164 4.97 4.39 7.14
C TYR A 164 5.67 3.07 7.40
N THR A 165 6.93 3.13 7.83
CA THR A 165 7.76 1.94 8.03
C THR A 165 8.34 1.86 9.43
N LEU A 166 8.60 0.63 9.89
CA LEU A 166 9.40 0.35 11.07
C LEU A 166 10.69 -0.37 10.69
N PRO A 167 11.82 -0.07 11.34
CA PRO A 167 13.06 -0.79 11.10
C PRO A 167 12.98 -2.23 11.62
N CYS A 168 13.74 -3.11 10.98
CA CYS A 168 13.98 -4.48 11.43
C CYS A 168 15.36 -4.97 10.96
N ASP A 169 15.79 -6.12 11.48
CA ASP A 169 17.09 -6.69 11.14
C ASP A 169 17.14 -7.06 9.65
N LYS A 170 17.88 -6.28 8.87
CA LYS A 170 18.03 -6.49 7.42
C LYS A 170 18.61 -7.88 7.13
N GLY A 171 18.02 -8.58 6.16
CA GLY A 171 18.41 -9.95 5.80
C GLY A 171 17.91 -11.01 6.78
N SER A 172 17.15 -10.63 7.81
CA SER A 172 16.48 -11.60 8.68
C SER A 172 15.25 -12.18 8.00
N LYS A 173 14.82 -13.35 8.48
CA LYS A 173 13.60 -14.00 8.01
C LYS A 173 12.39 -13.08 8.22
N GLY A 174 11.70 -12.73 7.13
CA GLY A 174 10.56 -11.83 7.16
C GLY A 174 10.89 -10.34 7.04
N CYS A 175 12.18 -9.97 6.94
CA CYS A 175 12.64 -8.59 6.76
C CYS A 175 13.91 -8.53 5.89
N PRO A 176 13.83 -8.91 4.60
CA PRO A 176 14.99 -8.91 3.72
C PRO A 176 15.55 -7.50 3.47
N THR A 177 14.69 -6.47 3.41
CA THR A 177 15.10 -5.11 3.05
C THR A 177 15.46 -4.20 4.24
N GLY A 178 15.20 -4.64 5.48
CA GLY A 178 15.50 -3.87 6.71
C GLY A 178 14.34 -3.00 7.22
N VAL A 179 13.20 -3.04 6.55
CA VAL A 179 11.98 -2.33 6.98
C VAL A 179 10.73 -3.20 6.84
N LYS A 180 9.72 -2.89 7.66
CA LYS A 180 8.35 -3.43 7.57
C LYS A 180 7.38 -2.30 7.28
N LEU A 181 6.46 -2.53 6.35
CA LEU A 181 5.36 -1.60 6.11
C LEU A 181 4.37 -1.66 7.26
N VAL A 182 3.97 -0.50 7.75
CA VAL A 182 2.94 -0.31 8.79
C VAL A 182 1.69 0.26 8.18
N GLN A 183 1.81 1.24 7.30
CA GLN A 183 0.68 1.86 6.65
C GLN A 183 1.07 2.40 5.28
N TRP A 184 0.17 2.27 4.32
CA TRP A 184 0.29 2.90 3.01
C TRP A 184 -0.88 3.85 2.82
N GLN A 185 -0.60 5.13 2.60
CA GLN A 185 -1.61 6.13 2.32
C GLN A 185 -1.48 6.65 0.89
N SER A 186 -2.62 6.84 0.25
CA SER A 186 -2.70 7.50 -1.04
C SER A 186 -3.89 8.45 -1.10
N ARG A 187 -3.77 9.50 -1.92
CA ARG A 187 -4.92 10.32 -2.33
C ARG A 187 -4.71 10.87 -3.73
N ALA A 188 -5.82 11.09 -4.42
CA ALA A 188 -5.83 11.82 -5.69
C ALA A 188 -6.12 13.30 -5.41
N ALA A 189 -5.21 14.18 -5.81
CA ALA A 189 -5.27 15.62 -5.61
C ALA A 189 -5.66 15.99 -4.16
N VAL A 190 -6.74 16.76 -3.98
CA VAL A 190 -7.21 17.24 -2.68
C VAL A 190 -8.21 16.31 -1.99
N SER A 191 -8.35 15.06 -2.47
CA SER A 191 -9.24 14.07 -1.82
C SER A 191 -8.75 13.64 -0.45
N ASP A 192 -9.63 12.96 0.28
CA ASP A 192 -9.28 12.38 1.57
C ASP A 192 -8.21 11.29 1.40
N TRP A 193 -7.36 11.15 2.41
CA TRP A 193 -6.37 10.09 2.46
C TRP A 193 -7.06 8.73 2.63
N PHE A 194 -6.72 7.82 1.74
CA PHE A 194 -7.04 6.41 1.85
C PHE A 194 -5.85 5.68 2.48
N ALA A 195 -6.05 5.00 3.60
CA ALA A 195 -4.98 4.37 4.37
C ALA A 195 -5.21 2.85 4.47
N VAL A 196 -4.28 2.06 3.93
CA VAL A 196 -4.21 0.61 4.17
C VAL A 196 -3.30 0.36 5.35
N GLU A 197 -3.83 -0.27 6.39
CA GLU A 197 -3.10 -0.62 7.60
C GLU A 197 -2.50 -2.02 7.48
N PHE A 198 -1.27 -2.21 7.93
CA PHE A 198 -0.53 -3.47 7.84
C PHE A 198 -0.13 -3.94 9.25
N LYS A 199 -0.27 -5.24 9.48
CA LYS A 199 0.18 -5.93 10.69
C LYS A 199 0.82 -7.26 10.31
N ASN A 200 1.76 -7.71 11.15
CA ASN A 200 2.51 -8.94 10.91
C ASN A 200 3.21 -8.99 9.53
N PHE A 201 3.59 -7.83 9.01
CA PHE A 201 4.24 -7.70 7.70
C PHE A 201 5.51 -8.57 7.63
N LYS A 202 5.55 -9.42 6.60
CA LYS A 202 6.61 -10.38 6.35
C LYS A 202 7.03 -10.28 4.89
N GLY A 203 8.24 -9.77 4.67
CA GLY A 203 8.88 -9.80 3.35
C GLY A 203 9.53 -11.15 3.06
N PHE A 204 9.56 -11.54 1.79
CA PHE A 204 10.29 -12.71 1.31
C PHE A 204 11.52 -12.28 0.52
N ASP A 205 12.62 -13.00 0.73
CA ASP A 205 13.81 -12.87 -0.11
C ASP A 205 13.54 -13.56 -1.45
N ASP A 206 13.79 -12.87 -2.56
CA ASP A 206 13.39 -13.29 -3.89
C ASP A 206 13.98 -14.65 -4.28
N ASP A 207 15.21 -14.92 -3.83
CA ASP A 207 16.00 -16.10 -4.17
C ASP A 207 15.89 -17.24 -3.13
N SER A 208 14.86 -17.21 -2.27
CA SER A 208 14.68 -18.21 -1.20
C SER A 208 13.65 -19.30 -1.54
N ASP A 209 13.87 -20.51 -1.03
CA ASP A 209 12.88 -21.62 -1.08
C ASP A 209 11.51 -21.23 -0.47
N GLU A 210 11.51 -20.27 0.45
CA GLU A 210 10.28 -19.75 1.05
C GLU A 210 9.52 -18.84 0.08
N SER A 211 10.23 -18.03 -0.72
CA SER A 211 9.68 -17.26 -1.83
C SER A 211 9.08 -18.19 -2.90
N ASP A 212 9.76 -19.27 -3.27
CA ASP A 212 9.23 -20.24 -4.24
C ASP A 212 7.91 -20.86 -3.77
N LYS A 213 7.84 -21.27 -2.50
CA LYS A 213 6.60 -21.78 -1.89
C LYS A 213 5.53 -20.72 -1.81
N PHE A 214 5.89 -19.49 -1.43
CA PHE A 214 4.99 -18.35 -1.38
C PHE A 214 4.37 -18.09 -2.76
N LEU A 215 5.13 -18.17 -3.84
CA LEU A 215 4.64 -17.96 -5.19
C LEU A 215 3.60 -19.00 -5.64
N THR A 216 3.67 -20.23 -5.11
CA THR A 216 2.69 -21.28 -5.47
C THR A 216 1.24 -20.96 -5.08
N GLN A 217 1.01 -19.98 -4.20
CA GLN A 217 -0.33 -19.60 -3.79
C GLN A 217 -1.08 -18.73 -4.83
N PHE A 218 -0.38 -18.13 -5.79
CA PHE A 218 -0.97 -17.21 -6.78
C PHE A 218 -1.61 -17.91 -7.98
N GLN A 219 -2.06 -19.15 -7.82
CA GLN A 219 -2.77 -19.86 -8.87
C GLN A 219 -4.21 -19.35 -8.96
N ILE A 220 -4.67 -19.11 -10.20
CA ILE A 220 -6.10 -18.84 -10.46
C ILE A 220 -6.88 -20.07 -9.98
N PRO A 221 -7.84 -19.95 -9.05
CA PRO A 221 -8.56 -21.12 -8.56
C PRO A 221 -9.37 -21.82 -9.65
N ASP A 222 -9.50 -23.15 -9.59
CA ASP A 222 -10.21 -23.96 -10.60
C ASP A 222 -11.64 -23.47 -10.88
N ILE A 223 -12.33 -22.98 -9.85
CA ILE A 223 -13.68 -22.40 -9.98
C ILE A 223 -13.71 -21.19 -10.93
N CYS A 224 -12.60 -20.44 -10.98
CA CYS A 224 -12.41 -19.29 -11.85
C CYS A 224 -11.83 -19.65 -13.23
N GLN A 225 -11.40 -20.89 -13.47
CA GLN A 225 -10.85 -21.33 -14.76
C GLN A 225 -11.91 -21.94 -15.70
N LYS A 226 -13.18 -21.99 -15.27
CA LYS A 226 -14.26 -22.62 -16.05
C LYS A 226 -14.51 -21.83 -17.35
N ASN A 227 -14.78 -22.55 -18.45
CA ASN A 227 -15.00 -22.00 -19.80
C ASN A 227 -16.12 -20.96 -19.95
N ASN A 228 -16.93 -20.72 -18.90
CA ASN A 228 -18.02 -19.75 -18.87
C ASN A 228 -17.87 -18.77 -17.69
N LEU A 229 -16.63 -18.41 -17.31
CA LEU A 229 -16.43 -17.40 -16.28
C LEU A 229 -17.11 -16.09 -16.68
N LEU A 230 -18.03 -15.62 -15.84
CA LEU A 230 -18.79 -14.41 -16.09
C LEU A 230 -17.98 -13.19 -15.64
N LYS A 231 -18.16 -12.07 -16.34
CA LYS A 231 -17.76 -10.76 -15.83
C LYS A 231 -18.63 -10.44 -14.61
N CYS A 232 -18.06 -9.85 -13.56
CA CYS A 232 -18.84 -9.39 -12.42
C CYS A 232 -19.82 -8.28 -12.86
N ASP A 233 -21.01 -8.23 -12.27
CA ASP A 233 -21.98 -7.17 -12.58
C ASP A 233 -21.43 -5.82 -12.08
N ASP A 234 -21.52 -4.78 -12.92
CA ASP A 234 -21.17 -3.40 -12.54
C ASP A 234 -22.20 -2.93 -11.48
N ARG A 235 -21.84 -2.94 -10.19
CA ARG A 235 -22.68 -2.40 -9.10
C ARG A 235 -22.41 -0.93 -8.82
#